data_AF-A0A497APV7-F1
#
_entry.id   AF-A0A497APV7-F1
#
_cell.length_a   1.000
_cell.length_b   1.000
_cell.length_c   1.000
_cell.angle_alpha   90.00
_cell.angle_beta   90.00
_cell.angle_gamma   90.00
#
_symmetry.space_group_name_H-M   'P 1'
#
loop_
_entity.id
_entity.type
_entity.pdbx_description
1 polymer ?
#
loop_
_entity_poly.entity_id
_entity_poly.type
_entity_poly.pdbx_seq_one_letter_code
_entity_poly.pdbx_strand_id
1 'polypeptide(L)'
;MEASINQGNIANAYLLTGPDGVGKRTLALEMARALCCTGHPRPCDECDNCRAVIRGSHPDVLVIGPQDGSIKIDQVRELRRRAMLAPHRSRYKIYIITDAETATPEAANSLLKTLEEPPKHLVLILTASNADALLPTIVSRCQVINLRPVPLSTIEKALRERWDIQAEEATFLAHVSTGCPGVAIKLAQDEGLRDKREREIKTLLEILKG
;
A
#
# COMPACT_ATOMS: atom_id res chain seq x y z
N MET A 1 -7.81 9.27 -11.26
CA MET A 1 -6.50 9.37 -10.58
C MET A 1 -5.42 9.85 -11.54
N GLU A 2 -5.28 9.23 -12.71
CA GLU A 2 -4.43 9.74 -13.81
C GLU A 2 -4.73 11.20 -14.17
N ALA A 3 -6.02 11.58 -14.24
CA ALA A 3 -6.43 12.96 -14.48
C ALA A 3 -5.94 13.95 -13.40
N SER A 4 -5.97 13.59 -12.12
CA SER A 4 -5.52 14.47 -11.02
C SER A 4 -4.00 14.61 -10.97
N ILE A 5 -3.27 13.53 -11.28
CA ILE A 5 -1.80 13.54 -11.40
C ILE A 5 -1.36 14.39 -12.61
N ASN A 6 -2.12 14.34 -13.71
CA ASN A 6 -1.86 15.15 -14.92
C ASN A 6 -2.31 16.61 -14.80
N GLN A 7 -3.35 16.90 -13.99
CA GLN A 7 -3.88 18.25 -13.77
C GLN A 7 -3.20 18.99 -12.61
N GLY A 8 -2.27 18.36 -11.88
CA GLY A 8 -1.52 19.00 -10.79
C GLY A 8 -2.29 19.21 -9.48
N ASN A 9 -3.51 18.67 -9.37
CA ASN A 9 -4.33 18.70 -8.14
C ASN A 9 -4.01 17.47 -7.28
N ILE A 10 -2.82 17.47 -6.69
CA ILE A 10 -2.36 16.41 -5.79
C ILE A 10 -2.65 16.84 -4.35
N ALA A 11 -3.37 16.01 -3.60
CA ALA A 11 -3.57 16.22 -2.18
C ALA A 11 -2.27 15.98 -1.41
N ASN A 12 -2.05 16.72 -0.33
CA ASN A 12 -0.87 16.52 0.51
C ASN A 12 -0.94 15.22 1.34
N ALA A 13 -2.13 14.63 1.49
CA ALA A 13 -2.32 13.40 2.25
C ALA A 13 -3.41 12.50 1.63
N TYR A 14 -3.08 11.22 1.51
CA TYR A 14 -3.98 10.16 1.06
C TYR A 14 -4.06 9.07 2.12
N LEU A 15 -5.26 8.51 2.32
CA LEU A 15 -5.48 7.34 3.16
C LEU A 15 -6.05 6.21 2.30
N LEU A 16 -5.25 5.17 2.08
CA LEU A 16 -5.64 3.97 1.35
C LEU A 16 -6.17 2.93 2.35
N THR A 17 -7.47 2.64 2.28
CA THR A 17 -8.12 1.66 3.16
C THR A 17 -8.47 0.38 2.42
N GLY A 18 -8.66 -0.71 3.15
CA GLY A 18 -9.11 -1.99 2.59
C GLY A 18 -8.43 -3.20 3.27
N PRO A 19 -8.91 -4.42 3.00
CA PRO A 19 -8.39 -5.63 3.63
C PRO A 19 -6.92 -5.89 3.28
N ASP A 20 -6.28 -6.78 4.02
CA ASP A 20 -4.88 -7.13 3.77
C ASP A 20 -4.71 -7.90 2.47
N GLY A 21 -3.65 -7.56 1.75
CA GLY A 21 -3.39 -8.12 0.42
C GLY A 21 -4.27 -7.55 -0.70
N VAL A 22 -5.17 -6.60 -0.45
CA VAL A 22 -5.97 -5.95 -1.53
C VAL A 22 -5.12 -5.06 -2.45
N GLY A 23 -3.90 -4.70 -2.04
CA GLY A 23 -2.96 -3.91 -2.85
C GLY A 23 -2.70 -2.48 -2.38
N LYS A 24 -3.04 -2.13 -1.13
CA LYS A 24 -2.83 -0.78 -0.56
C LYS A 24 -1.40 -0.26 -0.76
N ARG A 25 -0.40 -1.04 -0.32
CA ARG A 25 1.02 -0.70 -0.47
C ARG A 25 1.45 -0.61 -1.93
N THR A 26 0.95 -1.51 -2.78
CA THR A 26 1.25 -1.50 -4.22
C THR A 26 0.74 -0.22 -4.86
N LEU A 27 -0.49 0.19 -4.57
CA LEU A 27 -1.04 1.45 -5.06
C LEU A 27 -0.26 2.66 -4.54
N ALA A 28 0.13 2.66 -3.26
CA ALA A 28 0.95 3.74 -2.69
C ALA A 28 2.29 3.90 -3.42
N LEU A 29 2.97 2.79 -3.72
CA LEU A 29 4.22 2.79 -4.47
C LEU A 29 4.02 3.23 -5.93
N GLU A 30 2.89 2.84 -6.54
CA GLU A 30 2.54 3.27 -7.90
C GLU A 30 2.30 4.77 -7.97
N MET A 31 1.59 5.34 -7.00
CA MET A 31 1.44 6.78 -6.85
C MET A 31 2.79 7.46 -6.70
N ALA A 32 3.66 6.93 -5.83
CA ALA A 32 5.00 7.48 -5.63
C ALA A 32 5.82 7.48 -6.92
N ARG A 33 5.79 6.38 -7.68
CA ARG A 33 6.41 6.27 -9.00
C ARG A 33 5.86 7.32 -9.98
N ALA A 34 4.55 7.44 -10.10
CA ALA A 34 3.91 8.38 -11.02
C ALA A 34 4.27 9.84 -10.69
N LEU A 35 4.33 10.19 -9.40
CA LEU A 35 4.64 11.53 -8.92
C LEU A 35 6.13 11.90 -9.05
N CYS A 36 7.03 10.93 -8.92
CA CYS A 36 8.47 11.13 -9.13
C CYS A 36 8.89 10.99 -10.61
N CYS A 37 8.04 10.42 -11.47
CA CYS A 37 8.35 10.13 -12.87
C CYS A 37 8.68 11.39 -13.67
N THR A 38 9.77 11.33 -14.44
CA THR A 38 10.16 12.39 -15.39
C THR A 38 9.78 12.07 -16.83
N GLY A 39 9.48 10.82 -17.16
CA GLY A 39 9.02 10.38 -18.48
C GLY A 39 7.49 10.43 -18.66
N HIS A 40 7.03 10.01 -19.84
CA HIS A 40 5.62 9.93 -20.22
C HIS A 40 5.34 8.63 -21.01
N PRO A 41 4.17 7.99 -20.84
CA PRO A 41 3.14 8.28 -19.83
C PRO A 41 3.69 8.10 -18.41
N ARG A 42 2.97 8.60 -17.38
CA ARG A 42 3.40 8.51 -15.98
C ARG A 42 2.63 7.41 -15.24
N PRO A 43 3.31 6.49 -14.54
CA PRO A 43 4.75 6.27 -14.54
C PRO A 43 5.25 5.64 -15.87
N CYS A 44 6.50 5.95 -16.26
CA CYS A 44 7.07 5.48 -17.53
C CYS A 44 7.96 4.25 -17.38
N ASP A 45 8.24 3.84 -16.14
CA ASP A 45 8.95 2.62 -15.72
C ASP A 45 10.42 2.50 -16.11
N GLU A 46 10.89 3.39 -16.98
CA GLU A 46 12.25 3.35 -17.52
C GLU A 46 13.14 4.48 -17.00
N CYS A 47 12.56 5.60 -16.52
CA CYS A 47 13.36 6.72 -16.01
C CYS A 47 14.04 6.38 -14.68
N ASP A 48 15.12 7.08 -14.36
CA ASP A 48 15.90 6.85 -13.13
C ASP A 48 15.06 6.96 -11.85
N ASN A 49 14.09 7.88 -11.82
CA ASN A 49 13.21 8.04 -10.67
C ASN A 49 12.28 6.83 -10.52
N CYS A 50 11.63 6.37 -11.60
CA CYS A 50 10.80 5.16 -11.56
C CYS A 50 11.62 3.93 -11.13
N ARG A 51 12.79 3.72 -11.73
CA ARG A 51 13.68 2.61 -11.37
C ARG A 51 14.14 2.67 -9.91
N ALA A 52 14.46 3.86 -9.40
CA ALA A 52 14.87 4.03 -8.00
C ALA A 52 13.71 3.76 -7.03
N VAL A 53 12.47 4.17 -7.36
CA VAL A 53 11.31 3.84 -6.51
C VAL A 53 11.03 2.34 -6.52
N ILE A 54 11.09 1.69 -7.69
CA ILE A 54 10.92 0.22 -7.82
C ILE A 54 11.94 -0.53 -6.96
N ARG A 55 13.20 -0.05 -6.93
CA ARG A 55 14.29 -0.62 -6.12
C ARG A 55 14.25 -0.19 -4.64
N GLY A 56 13.35 0.70 -4.24
CA GLY A 56 13.29 1.23 -2.88
C GLY A 56 14.47 2.13 -2.49
N SER A 57 15.18 2.71 -3.46
CA SER A 57 16.39 3.52 -3.26
C SER A 57 16.22 5.00 -3.63
N HIS A 58 14.99 5.46 -3.86
CA HIS A 58 14.73 6.85 -4.24
C HIS A 58 14.90 7.80 -3.04
N PRO A 59 15.71 8.87 -3.13
CA PRO A 59 16.04 9.71 -1.97
C PRO A 59 14.84 10.49 -1.41
N ASP A 60 13.84 10.76 -2.25
CA ASP A 60 12.62 11.48 -1.86
C ASP A 60 11.41 10.56 -1.61
N VAL A 61 11.58 9.23 -1.68
CA VAL A 61 10.51 8.29 -1.33
C VAL A 61 10.95 7.46 -0.14
N LEU A 62 10.19 7.53 0.95
CA LEU A 62 10.43 6.75 2.15
C LEU A 62 9.21 5.92 2.49
N VAL A 63 9.42 4.64 2.75
CA VAL A 63 8.38 3.75 3.28
C VAL A 63 8.71 3.47 4.74
N ILE A 64 7.78 3.78 5.64
CA ILE A 64 7.85 3.39 7.04
C ILE A 64 6.66 2.48 7.36
N GLY A 65 6.87 1.55 8.28
CA GLY A 65 5.84 0.65 8.78
C GLY A 65 6.14 0.27 10.22
N PRO A 66 5.30 -0.58 10.83
CA PRO A 66 5.50 -1.04 12.19
C PRO A 66 6.84 -1.78 12.35
N GLN A 67 7.54 -1.46 13.44
CA GLN A 67 8.68 -2.21 13.95
C GLN A 67 8.28 -2.83 15.28
N ASP A 68 8.49 -4.14 15.44
CA ASP A 68 8.00 -4.90 16.60
C ASP A 68 6.48 -4.72 16.82
N GLY A 69 5.71 -4.63 15.72
CA GLY A 69 4.25 -4.51 15.75
C GLY A 69 3.69 -3.10 16.00
N SER A 70 4.53 -2.06 16.09
CA SER A 70 4.04 -0.68 16.27
C SER A 70 4.89 0.35 15.52
N ILE A 71 4.26 1.47 15.13
CA ILE A 71 5.00 2.64 14.63
C ILE A 71 5.29 3.55 15.81
N LYS A 72 6.57 3.69 16.15
CA LYS A 72 7.03 4.46 17.31
C LYS A 72 7.21 5.94 16.95
N ILE A 73 7.11 6.80 17.97
CA ILE A 73 7.23 8.25 17.81
C ILE A 73 8.55 8.68 17.14
N ASP A 74 9.66 8.00 17.41
CA ASP A 74 10.95 8.36 16.83
C ASP A 74 11.00 8.18 15.31
N GLN A 75 10.30 7.18 14.77
CA GLN A 75 10.13 7.01 13.32
C GLN A 75 9.39 8.21 12.71
N VAL A 76 8.31 8.67 13.36
CA VAL A 76 7.51 9.81 12.90
C VAL A 76 8.26 11.13 13.04
N ARG A 77 9.04 11.30 14.11
CA ARG A 77 9.89 12.49 14.31
C ARG A 77 10.96 12.59 13.23
N GLU A 78 11.61 11.49 12.91
CA GLU A 78 12.62 11.47 11.86
C GLU A 78 12.01 11.78 10.48
N LEU A 79 10.86 11.17 10.19
CA LEU A 79 10.07 11.48 9.00
C LEU A 79 9.77 12.99 8.92
N ARG A 80 9.27 13.59 10.01
CA ARG A 80 8.95 15.02 10.06
C ARG A 80 10.17 15.91 9.86
N ARG A 81 11.32 15.57 10.46
CA ARG A 81 12.57 16.33 10.23
C ARG A 81 12.95 16.33 8.76
N ARG A 82 12.93 15.17 8.11
CA ARG A 82 13.25 15.04 6.68
C ARG A 82 12.19 15.68 5.78
N ALA A 83 10.93 15.71 6.21
CA ALA A 83 9.83 16.33 5.46
C ALA A 83 10.00 17.84 5.26
N MET A 84 10.70 18.52 6.18
CA MET A 84 10.93 19.97 6.10
C MET A 84 12.03 20.36 5.12
N LEU A 85 12.87 19.41 4.72
CA LEU A 85 13.95 19.64 3.75
C LEU A 85 13.39 19.62 2.32
N ALA A 86 13.99 20.40 1.43
CA ALA A 86 13.61 20.37 0.01
C ALA A 86 13.82 18.97 -0.62
N PRO A 87 12.99 18.59 -1.61
CA PRO A 87 13.23 17.38 -2.39
C PRO A 87 14.60 17.39 -3.09
N HIS A 88 15.22 16.22 -3.24
CA HIS A 88 16.54 16.06 -3.87
C HIS A 88 16.48 15.90 -5.40
N ARG A 89 15.59 15.03 -5.90
CA ARG A 89 15.53 14.63 -7.32
C ARG A 89 14.13 14.71 -7.94
N SER A 90 13.07 14.74 -7.12
CA SER A 90 11.68 14.83 -7.59
C SER A 90 11.00 16.13 -7.20
N ARG A 91 9.87 16.44 -7.84
CA ARG A 91 9.04 17.60 -7.47
C ARG A 91 8.45 17.49 -6.05
N TYR A 92 8.24 16.26 -5.59
CA TYR A 92 7.64 15.95 -4.30
C TYR A 92 8.54 15.05 -3.47
N LYS A 93 8.47 15.20 -2.13
CA LYS A 93 8.83 14.16 -1.16
C LYS A 93 7.59 13.34 -0.85
N ILE A 94 7.72 12.02 -0.90
CA ILE A 94 6.59 11.10 -0.80
C ILE A 94 6.87 10.11 0.32
N TYR A 95 6.11 10.20 1.40
CA TYR A 95 6.27 9.29 2.53
C TYR A 95 5.07 8.38 2.66
N ILE A 96 5.34 7.08 2.60
CA ILE A 96 4.34 6.02 2.70
C ILE A 96 4.41 5.45 4.12
N ILE A 97 3.31 5.53 4.85
CA ILE A 97 3.17 4.99 6.20
C ILE A 97 2.25 3.77 6.11
N THR A 98 2.82 2.58 6.21
CA THR A 98 2.03 1.33 6.16
C THR A 98 1.45 1.02 7.53
N ASP A 99 0.26 0.43 7.54
CA ASP A 99 -0.46 0.00 8.75
C ASP A 99 -0.54 1.11 9.81
N ALA A 100 -1.01 2.29 9.40
CA ALA A 100 -1.01 3.50 10.22
C ALA A 100 -1.82 3.37 11.52
N GLU A 101 -2.77 2.44 11.59
CA GLU A 101 -3.50 2.08 12.80
C GLU A 101 -2.59 1.48 13.90
N THR A 102 -1.39 1.00 13.55
CA THR A 102 -0.40 0.45 14.49
C THR A 102 0.47 1.54 15.13
N ALA A 103 0.24 2.82 14.80
CA ALA A 103 0.95 3.92 15.42
C ALA A 103 0.60 4.05 16.89
N THR A 104 1.63 4.22 17.74
CA THR A 104 1.37 4.56 19.15
C THR A 104 0.63 5.89 19.24
N PRO A 105 -0.12 6.16 20.32
CA PRO A 105 -0.84 7.43 20.47
C PRO A 105 0.05 8.66 20.28
N GLU A 106 1.31 8.61 20.75
CA GLU A 106 2.28 9.69 20.59
C GLU A 106 2.74 9.84 19.14
N ALA A 107 2.92 8.73 18.42
CA ALA A 107 3.26 8.73 17.01
C ALA A 107 2.11 9.31 16.16
N ALA A 108 0.87 8.91 16.42
CA ALA A 108 -0.33 9.43 15.76
C ALA A 108 -0.49 10.94 16.00
N ASN A 109 -0.33 11.41 17.23
CA ASN A 109 -0.36 12.84 17.56
C ASN A 109 0.78 13.63 16.91
N SER A 110 1.97 13.04 16.80
CA SER A 110 3.08 13.68 16.07
C SER A 110 2.81 13.76 14.57
N LEU A 111 2.11 12.77 14.01
CA LEU A 111 1.72 12.76 12.59
C LEU A 111 0.68 13.82 12.28
N LEU A 112 -0.29 14.05 13.17
CA LEU A 112 -1.30 15.11 13.04
C LEU A 112 -0.68 16.48 12.79
N LYS A 113 0.40 16.82 13.49
CA LYS A 113 1.12 18.10 13.29
C LYS A 113 1.63 18.28 11.85
N THR A 114 1.96 17.18 11.17
CA THR A 114 2.43 17.23 9.78
C THR A 114 1.26 17.22 8.79
N LEU A 115 0.15 16.57 9.15
CA LEU A 115 -1.09 16.57 8.35
C LEU A 115 -1.83 17.91 8.40
N GLU A 116 -1.70 18.67 9.49
CA GLU A 116 -2.31 19.99 9.67
C GLU A 116 -1.66 21.06 8.81
N GLU A 117 -0.33 21.10 8.78
CA GLU A 117 0.46 22.07 8.03
C GLU A 117 1.54 21.37 7.20
N PRO A 118 1.16 20.59 6.17
CA PRO A 118 2.12 19.87 5.35
C PRO A 118 2.95 20.86 4.50
N PRO A 119 4.27 20.65 4.38
CA PRO A 119 5.08 21.35 3.38
C PRO A 119 4.49 21.18 1.97
N LYS A 120 4.51 22.24 1.15
CA LYS A 120 3.90 22.25 -0.20
C LYS A 120 4.41 21.15 -1.16
N HIS A 121 5.59 20.60 -0.86
CA HIS A 121 6.22 19.56 -1.67
C HIS A 121 6.06 18.16 -1.05
N LEU A 122 5.38 18.02 0.09
CA LEU A 122 5.19 16.75 0.78
C LEU A 122 3.87 16.09 0.35
N VAL A 123 3.94 14.82 0.00
CA VAL A 123 2.79 13.93 -0.17
C VAL A 123 2.90 12.79 0.83
N LEU A 124 1.94 12.68 1.73
CA LEU A 124 1.79 11.58 2.68
C LEU A 124 0.81 10.56 2.12
N ILE A 125 1.17 9.28 2.18
CA ILE A 125 0.30 8.18 1.79
C ILE A 125 0.23 7.21 2.95
N LEU A 126 -0.90 7.16 3.63
CA LEU A 126 -1.16 6.25 4.74
C LEU A 126 -1.89 5.03 4.20
N THR A 127 -1.61 3.85 4.75
CA THR A 127 -2.46 2.68 4.53
C THR A 127 -3.06 2.21 5.85
N ALA A 128 -4.30 1.75 5.82
CA ALA A 128 -4.92 1.09 6.96
C ALA A 128 -5.88 -0.02 6.51
N SER A 129 -6.18 -0.96 7.39
CA SER A 129 -7.21 -1.98 7.17
C SER A 129 -8.60 -1.35 6.96
N ASN A 130 -8.93 -0.35 7.78
CA ASN A 130 -10.15 0.45 7.68
C ASN A 130 -9.91 1.87 8.23
N ALA A 131 -10.80 2.82 7.90
CA ALA A 131 -10.66 4.21 8.34
C ALA A 131 -10.97 4.38 9.83
N ASP A 132 -11.87 3.56 10.37
CA ASP A 132 -12.34 3.66 11.76
C ASP A 132 -11.27 3.22 12.78
N ALA A 133 -10.25 2.49 12.34
CA ALA A 133 -9.08 2.10 13.12
C ALA A 133 -8.12 3.29 13.35
N LEU A 134 -8.34 4.43 12.70
CA LEU A 134 -7.56 5.64 12.84
C LEU A 134 -8.32 6.72 13.61
N LEU A 135 -7.59 7.67 14.16
CA LEU A 135 -8.19 8.86 14.75
C LEU A 135 -8.99 9.64 13.70
N PRO A 136 -10.24 10.06 13.99
CA PRO A 136 -11.05 10.86 13.06
C PRO A 136 -10.33 12.13 12.57
N THR A 137 -9.44 12.69 13.39
CA THR A 137 -8.61 13.86 13.07
C THR A 137 -7.54 13.60 12.01
N ILE A 138 -7.06 12.36 11.89
CA ILE A 138 -6.17 11.92 10.80
C ILE A 138 -6.98 11.74 9.53
N VAL A 139 -8.10 11.01 9.63
CA VAL A 139 -8.96 10.67 8.48
C VAL A 139 -9.49 11.94 7.81
N SER A 140 -9.94 12.93 8.59
CA SER A 140 -10.49 14.19 8.07
C SER A 140 -9.50 15.06 7.28
N ARG A 141 -8.19 14.81 7.44
CA ARG A 141 -7.12 15.52 6.73
C ARG A 141 -6.56 14.75 5.54
N CYS A 142 -7.07 13.55 5.29
CA CYS A 142 -6.64 12.70 4.20
C CYS A 142 -7.73 12.60 3.13
N GLN A 143 -7.33 12.53 1.86
CA GLN A 143 -8.21 12.04 0.82
C GLN A 143 -8.31 10.51 0.95
N VAL A 144 -9.47 10.01 1.34
CA VAL A 144 -9.70 8.58 1.56
C VAL A 144 -9.98 7.87 0.24
N ILE A 145 -9.25 6.79 -0.01
CA ILE A 145 -9.44 5.88 -1.15
C ILE A 145 -9.65 4.48 -0.59
N ASN A 146 -10.87 3.96 -0.75
CA ASN A 146 -11.23 2.62 -0.28
C ASN A 146 -11.01 1.57 -1.37
N LEU A 147 -10.04 0.68 -1.15
CA LEU A 147 -9.76 -0.47 -2.01
C LEU A 147 -10.65 -1.63 -1.59
N ARG A 148 -11.45 -2.12 -2.55
CA ARG A 148 -12.34 -3.25 -2.33
C ARG A 148 -11.75 -4.52 -2.92
N PRO A 149 -12.08 -5.70 -2.35
CA PRO A 149 -11.80 -6.96 -3.00
C PRO A 149 -12.28 -6.96 -4.45
N VAL A 150 -11.48 -7.54 -5.34
CA VAL A 150 -11.79 -7.64 -6.76
C VAL A 150 -12.55 -8.93 -7.07
N PRO A 151 -13.31 -9.00 -8.18
CA PRO A 151 -13.98 -10.22 -8.59
C PRO A 151 -13.01 -11.40 -8.71
N LEU A 152 -13.44 -12.59 -8.26
CA LEU A 152 -12.61 -13.80 -8.28
C LEU A 152 -12.14 -14.15 -9.70
N SER A 153 -13.02 -13.98 -10.69
CA SER A 153 -12.70 -14.19 -12.11
C SER A 153 -11.56 -13.28 -12.61
N THR A 154 -11.44 -12.07 -12.06
CA THR A 154 -10.32 -11.17 -12.37
C THR A 154 -9.01 -11.71 -11.81
N ILE A 155 -9.03 -12.28 -10.60
CA ILE A 155 -7.84 -12.89 -9.98
C ILE A 155 -7.45 -14.15 -10.74
N GLU A 156 -8.38 -15.05 -11.00
CA GLU A 156 -8.15 -16.29 -11.74
C GLU A 156 -7.53 -16.00 -13.11
N LYS A 157 -8.13 -15.07 -13.87
CA LYS A 157 -7.61 -14.63 -15.16
C LYS A 157 -6.17 -14.10 -15.04
N ALA A 158 -5.92 -13.23 -14.05
CA ALA A 158 -4.60 -12.67 -13.85
C ALA A 158 -3.56 -13.73 -13.48
N LEU A 159 -3.89 -14.68 -12.60
CA LEU A 159 -3.03 -15.81 -12.22
C LEU A 159 -2.65 -16.67 -13.42
N ARG A 160 -3.60 -16.98 -14.29
CA ARG A 160 -3.37 -17.75 -15.51
C ARG A 160 -2.50 -16.99 -16.52
N GLU A 161 -2.85 -15.75 -16.81
CA GLU A 161 -2.20 -14.99 -17.89
C GLU A 161 -0.80 -14.48 -17.54
N ARG A 162 -0.56 -14.15 -16.26
CA ARG A 162 0.69 -13.50 -15.84
C ARG A 162 1.63 -14.39 -15.03
N TRP A 163 1.09 -15.40 -14.36
CA TRP A 163 1.87 -16.32 -13.52
C TRP A 163 1.84 -17.77 -14.03
N ASP A 164 1.22 -18.01 -15.20
CA ASP A 164 1.14 -19.33 -15.86
C ASP A 164 0.60 -20.46 -14.95
N ILE A 165 -0.32 -20.10 -14.06
CA ILE A 165 -0.94 -21.04 -13.13
C ILE A 165 -2.04 -21.83 -13.83
N GLN A 166 -2.08 -23.14 -13.61
CA GLN A 166 -3.11 -24.03 -14.15
C GLN A 166 -4.51 -23.63 -13.70
N ALA A 167 -5.53 -23.83 -14.54
CA ALA A 167 -6.88 -23.28 -14.31
C ALA A 167 -7.52 -23.73 -12.99
N GLU A 168 -7.41 -25.01 -12.64
CA GLU A 168 -7.95 -25.57 -11.39
C GLU A 168 -7.29 -24.93 -10.16
N GLU A 169 -5.98 -24.80 -10.19
CA GLU A 169 -5.21 -24.14 -9.14
C GLU A 169 -5.51 -22.64 -9.05
N ALA A 170 -5.58 -21.94 -10.18
CA ALA A 170 -5.91 -20.52 -10.22
C ALA A 170 -7.30 -20.26 -9.62
N THR A 171 -8.26 -21.16 -9.86
CA THR A 171 -9.62 -21.10 -9.30
C THR A 171 -9.56 -21.26 -7.78
N PHE A 172 -8.86 -22.28 -7.30
CA PHE A 172 -8.66 -22.51 -5.86
C PHE A 172 -8.01 -21.30 -5.17
N LEU A 173 -6.91 -20.79 -5.71
CA LEU A 173 -6.19 -19.64 -5.15
C LEU A 173 -7.05 -18.38 -5.16
N ALA A 174 -7.83 -18.14 -6.21
CA ALA A 174 -8.76 -17.01 -6.25
C ALA A 174 -9.79 -17.11 -5.12
N HIS A 175 -10.41 -18.27 -4.92
CA HIS A 175 -11.37 -18.49 -3.83
C HIS A 175 -10.77 -18.29 -2.44
N VAL A 176 -9.60 -18.88 -2.18
CA VAL A 176 -8.91 -18.77 -0.88
C VAL A 176 -8.45 -17.34 -0.59
N SER A 177 -8.16 -16.56 -1.63
CA SER A 177 -7.74 -15.16 -1.51
C SER A 177 -8.86 -14.18 -1.17
N THR A 178 -10.14 -14.62 -1.21
CA THR A 178 -11.33 -13.79 -0.91
C THR A 178 -11.36 -12.44 -1.66
N GLY A 179 -10.86 -12.42 -2.90
CA GLY A 179 -10.83 -11.21 -3.72
C GLY A 179 -9.62 -10.29 -3.43
N CYS A 180 -8.62 -10.75 -2.68
CA CYS A 180 -7.40 -10.00 -2.38
C CYS A 180 -6.21 -10.50 -3.24
N PRO A 181 -5.83 -9.79 -4.32
CA PRO A 181 -4.83 -10.28 -5.27
C PRO A 181 -3.46 -10.59 -4.66
N GLY A 182 -3.02 -9.77 -3.69
CA GLY A 182 -1.75 -9.99 -3.00
C GLY A 182 -1.73 -11.27 -2.15
N VAL A 183 -2.89 -11.72 -1.66
CA VAL A 183 -2.99 -13.03 -0.99
C VAL A 183 -2.86 -14.15 -2.01
N ALA A 184 -3.56 -14.04 -3.15
CA ALA A 184 -3.50 -15.03 -4.22
C ALA A 184 -2.07 -15.22 -4.76
N ILE A 185 -1.36 -14.11 -5.03
CA ILE A 185 0.01 -14.14 -5.55
C ILE A 185 0.98 -14.74 -4.53
N LYS A 186 0.84 -14.42 -3.24
CA LYS A 186 1.69 -15.02 -2.19
C LYS A 186 1.50 -16.53 -2.11
N LEU A 187 0.26 -17.01 -2.15
CA LEU A 187 -0.04 -18.44 -2.13
C LEU A 187 0.43 -19.16 -3.40
N ALA A 188 0.43 -18.48 -4.55
CA ALA A 188 0.97 -19.02 -5.79
C ALA A 188 2.50 -19.19 -5.76
N GLN A 189 3.22 -18.31 -5.06
CA GLN A 189 4.68 -18.28 -5.05
C GLN A 189 5.32 -19.06 -3.89
N ASP A 190 4.55 -19.40 -2.86
CA ASP A 190 5.02 -20.08 -1.65
C ASP A 190 4.28 -21.41 -1.47
N GLU A 191 4.90 -22.50 -1.93
CA GLU A 191 4.37 -23.86 -1.82
C GLU A 191 4.13 -24.27 -0.36
N GLY A 192 4.98 -23.85 0.58
CA GLY A 192 4.83 -24.18 2.00
C GLY A 192 3.64 -23.50 2.65
N LEU A 193 3.40 -22.23 2.31
CA LEU A 193 2.23 -21.48 2.75
C LEU A 193 0.94 -22.07 2.15
N ARG A 194 0.99 -22.47 0.88
CA ARG A 194 -0.12 -23.12 0.17
C ARG A 194 -0.53 -24.43 0.85
N ASP A 195 0.42 -25.33 1.10
CA ASP A 195 0.18 -26.62 1.75
C ASP A 195 -0.43 -26.45 3.15
N LYS A 196 0.09 -25.48 3.92
CA LYS A 196 -0.45 -25.18 5.25
C LYS A 196 -1.90 -24.74 5.16
N ARG A 197 -2.22 -23.84 4.21
CA ARG A 197 -3.57 -23.32 4.05
C ARG A 197 -4.55 -24.38 3.59
N GLU A 198 -4.12 -25.29 2.73
CA GLU A 198 -4.95 -26.42 2.28
C GLU A 198 -5.29 -27.37 3.44
N ARG A 199 -4.31 -27.68 4.30
CA ARG A 199 -4.54 -28.47 5.52
C ARG A 199 -5.56 -27.80 6.45
N GLU A 200 -5.40 -26.51 6.73
CA GLU A 200 -6.33 -25.75 7.58
C GLU A 200 -7.77 -25.79 7.04
N ILE A 201 -7.94 -25.64 5.73
CA ILE A 201 -9.26 -25.70 5.07
C ILE A 201 -9.85 -27.11 5.17
N LYS A 202 -9.06 -28.16 4.93
CA LYS A 202 -9.52 -29.56 5.06
C LYS A 202 -10.00 -29.84 6.48
N THR A 203 -9.22 -29.45 7.49
CA THR A 203 -9.62 -29.60 8.90
C THR A 203 -10.89 -28.83 9.23
N LEU A 204 -11.05 -27.59 8.74
CA LEU A 204 -12.28 -26.81 8.91
C LEU A 204 -13.50 -27.48 8.26
N LEU A 205 -13.34 -28.02 7.06
CA LEU A 205 -14.41 -28.74 6.36
C LEU A 205 -14.79 -30.05 7.06
N GLU A 206 -13.84 -30.74 7.68
CA GLU A 206 -14.11 -31.92 8.51
C GLU A 206 -14.93 -31.55 9.75
N ILE A 207 -14.57 -30.46 10.44
CA ILE A 207 -15.31 -29.95 11.60
C ILE A 207 -16.73 -29.53 11.23
N LEU A 208 -16.93 -28.86 10.09
CA LEU A 208 -18.25 -28.40 9.64
C LEU A 208 -19.16 -29.52 9.13
N LYS A 209 -18.60 -30.71 8.85
CA LYS A 209 -19.34 -31.89 8.39
C LYS A 209 -19.65 -32.88 9.52
N GLY A 210 -19.07 -32.68 10.70
CA GLY A 210 -19.40 -33.40 11.94
C GLY A 210 -20.40 -32.65 12.80
#